data_AF-A0A961TL61-F1
#
_entry.id   AF-A0A961TL61-F1
#
_cell.length_a   1.000
_cell.length_b   1.000
_cell.length_c   1.000
_cell.angle_alpha   90.00
_cell.angle_beta   90.00
_cell.angle_gamma   90.00
#
_symmetry.space_group_name_H-M   'P 1'
#
loop_
_entity.id
_entity.type
_entity.pdbx_description
1 polymer ?
#
loop_
_entity_poly.entity_id
_entity_poly.type
_entity_poly.pdbx_seq_one_letter_code
_entity_poly.pdbx_strand_id
1 'polypeptide(L)'
;MLNLRWADQSGLTRYEKALMALGSARMAQAENRAVNRTGDMARTQVRRSLTRQTGLKRRTIVKAVRTHRSSPATLTYTMKASGGDVALKYFGARETARGVSAAPFGQRRVFPHTFIKGGTFPNRVGIGMGGHVFARTGGSKFPIEKQKSGVIIPAEMVKGATAEAFTSTVARVLPQRVMHEVARLTGGVMT
;
A
#
# COMPACT_ATOMS: atom_id res chain seq x y z
N MET A 1 -8.79 -16.02 -35.84
CA MET A 1 -9.56 -15.34 -36.91
C MET A 1 -10.85 -16.13 -37.12
N LEU A 2 -12.00 -15.56 -36.79
CA LEU A 2 -13.30 -16.24 -36.86
C LEU A 2 -13.84 -16.07 -38.29
N ASN A 3 -14.00 -17.16 -39.03
CA ASN A 3 -14.49 -17.13 -40.41
C ASN A 3 -15.99 -17.44 -40.40
N LEU A 4 -16.82 -16.40 -40.36
CA LEU A 4 -18.28 -16.50 -40.33
C LEU A 4 -18.81 -16.68 -41.75
N ARG A 5 -19.23 -17.90 -42.09
CA ARG A 5 -20.06 -18.15 -43.29
C ARG A 5 -21.52 -18.06 -42.86
N TRP A 6 -22.34 -17.33 -43.62
CA TRP A 6 -23.77 -17.11 -43.32
C TRP A 6 -24.62 -18.38 -43.12
N ALA A 7 -24.10 -19.56 -43.51
CA ALA A 7 -24.73 -20.86 -43.30
C ALA A 7 -24.40 -21.53 -41.94
N ASP A 8 -23.47 -21.00 -41.14
CA ASP A 8 -23.07 -21.61 -39.85
C ASP A 8 -23.90 -21.06 -38.67
N GLN A 9 -25.07 -21.66 -38.47
CA GLN A 9 -25.98 -21.37 -37.36
C GLN A 9 -25.31 -21.56 -35.98
N SER A 10 -24.29 -22.42 -35.87
CA SER A 10 -23.56 -22.70 -34.63
C SER A 10 -22.63 -21.54 -34.22
N GLY A 11 -22.07 -20.83 -35.21
CA GLY A 11 -21.23 -19.65 -35.00
C GLY A 11 -22.06 -18.46 -34.50
N LEU A 12 -23.20 -18.21 -35.16
CA LEU A 12 -24.18 -17.18 -34.75
C LEU A 12 -24.70 -17.42 -33.33
N THR A 13 -25.11 -18.65 -33.01
CA THR A 13 -25.61 -19.01 -31.66
C THR A 13 -24.56 -18.79 -30.56
N ARG A 14 -23.28 -19.09 -30.85
CA ARG A 14 -22.18 -18.84 -29.90
C ARG A 14 -21.95 -17.34 -29.69
N TYR A 15 -22.04 -16.57 -30.77
CA TYR A 15 -21.90 -15.11 -30.70
C TYR A 15 -23.05 -14.45 -29.95
N GLU A 16 -24.29 -14.88 -30.19
CA GLU A 16 -25.47 -14.42 -29.47
C GLU A 16 -25.36 -14.68 -27.96
N LYS A 17 -24.96 -15.90 -27.57
CA LYS A 17 -24.71 -16.25 -26.15
C LYS A 17 -23.62 -15.37 -25.52
N ALA A 18 -22.57 -15.05 -26.27
CA ALA A 18 -21.50 -14.16 -25.81
C ALA A 18 -22.02 -12.73 -25.58
N LEU A 19 -22.81 -12.19 -26.50
CA LEU A 19 -23.44 -10.87 -26.36
C LEU A 19 -24.40 -10.81 -25.17
N MET A 20 -25.25 -11.83 -25.01
CA MET A 20 -26.15 -11.92 -23.84
C MET A 20 -25.36 -11.96 -22.53
N ALA A 21 -24.22 -12.67 -22.50
CA ALA A 21 -23.40 -12.73 -21.29
C ALA A 21 -22.79 -11.37 -20.93
N LEU A 22 -22.36 -10.57 -21.91
CA LEU A 22 -21.84 -9.22 -21.71
C LEU A 22 -22.89 -8.24 -21.17
N GLY A 23 -24.14 -8.33 -21.62
CA GLY A 23 -25.25 -7.52 -21.11
C GLY A 23 -25.81 -7.95 -19.75
N SER A 24 -25.26 -9.02 -19.15
CA SER A 24 -25.84 -9.65 -17.96
C SER A 24 -25.13 -9.25 -16.67
N ALA A 25 -25.77 -9.55 -15.53
CA ALA A 25 -25.15 -9.45 -14.20
C ALA A 25 -23.83 -10.25 -14.06
N ARG A 26 -23.59 -11.24 -14.94
CA ARG A 26 -22.33 -11.99 -14.96
C ARG A 26 -21.14 -11.14 -15.42
N MET A 27 -21.37 -10.12 -16.25
CA MET A 27 -20.33 -9.17 -16.64
C MET A 27 -19.90 -8.29 -15.47
N ALA A 28 -20.85 -7.75 -14.70
CA ALA A 28 -20.54 -7.01 -13.47
C ALA A 28 -19.73 -7.87 -12.46
N GLN A 29 -20.02 -9.17 -12.36
CA GLN A 29 -19.23 -10.09 -11.54
C GLN A 29 -17.82 -10.35 -12.11
N ALA A 30 -17.68 -10.41 -13.44
CA ALA A 30 -16.40 -10.55 -14.13
C ALA A 30 -15.52 -9.30 -13.91
N GLU A 31 -16.07 -8.11 -14.11
CA GLU A 31 -15.41 -6.83 -13.85
C GLU A 31 -15.01 -6.70 -12.38
N ASN A 32 -15.91 -7.05 -11.46
CA ASN A 32 -15.62 -7.03 -10.03
C ASN A 32 -14.43 -7.92 -9.67
N ARG A 33 -14.30 -9.11 -10.30
CA ARG A 33 -13.14 -9.99 -10.11
C ARG A 33 -11.87 -9.37 -10.68
N ALA A 34 -11.94 -8.78 -11.87
CA ALA A 34 -10.81 -8.10 -12.51
C ALA A 34 -10.29 -6.92 -11.66
N VAL A 35 -11.19 -6.05 -11.19
CA VAL A 35 -10.87 -4.91 -10.31
C VAL A 35 -10.27 -5.39 -9.00
N ASN A 36 -10.91 -6.36 -8.33
CA ASN A 36 -10.39 -6.89 -7.06
C ASN A 36 -9.02 -7.53 -7.21
N ARG A 37 -8.80 -8.31 -8.27
CA ARG A 37 -7.50 -8.95 -8.51
C ARG A 37 -6.41 -7.92 -8.77
N THR A 38 -6.72 -6.90 -9.57
CA THR A 38 -5.83 -5.77 -9.85
C THR A 38 -5.49 -5.02 -8.56
N GLY A 39 -6.51 -4.67 -7.77
CA GLY A 39 -6.35 -3.99 -6.49
C GLY A 39 -5.48 -4.76 -5.49
N ASP A 40 -5.67 -6.08 -5.38
CA ASP A 40 -4.85 -6.91 -4.48
C ASP A 40 -3.38 -7.02 -4.92
N MET A 41 -3.14 -7.02 -6.25
CA MET A 41 -1.79 -6.97 -6.81
C MET A 41 -1.15 -5.60 -6.57
N ALA A 42 -1.87 -4.51 -6.86
CA ALA A 42 -1.43 -3.15 -6.60
C ALA A 42 -1.12 -2.93 -5.12
N ARG A 43 -1.98 -3.40 -4.21
CA ARG A 43 -1.76 -3.37 -2.75
C ARG A 43 -0.44 -4.03 -2.36
N THR A 44 -0.13 -5.16 -2.97
CA THR A 44 1.11 -5.89 -2.68
C THR A 44 2.33 -5.08 -3.09
N GLN A 45 2.29 -4.45 -4.26
CA GLN A 45 3.37 -3.60 -4.76
C GLN A 45 3.50 -2.31 -3.95
N VAL A 46 2.40 -1.62 -3.68
CA VAL A 46 2.36 -0.42 -2.83
C VAL A 46 2.97 -0.70 -1.45
N ARG A 47 2.57 -1.77 -0.77
CA ARG A 47 3.15 -2.13 0.54
C ARG A 47 4.64 -2.41 0.47
N ARG A 48 5.12 -3.04 -0.61
CA ARG A 48 6.54 -3.31 -0.82
C ARG A 48 7.32 -2.02 -1.09
N SER A 49 6.82 -1.15 -1.95
CA SER A 49 7.43 0.16 -2.24
C SER A 49 7.43 1.08 -1.04
N LEU A 50 6.33 1.19 -0.29
CA LEU A 50 6.26 1.96 0.96
C LEU A 50 7.29 1.51 1.98
N THR A 51 7.50 0.20 2.13
CA THR A 51 8.51 -0.33 3.06
C THR A 51 9.90 0.19 2.72
N ARG A 52 10.24 0.20 1.42
CA ARG A 52 11.55 0.70 0.93
C ARG A 52 11.65 2.23 1.04
N GLN A 53 10.63 2.94 0.58
CA GLN A 53 10.57 4.41 0.55
C GLN A 53 10.63 5.01 1.96
N THR A 54 9.91 4.45 2.92
CA THR A 54 9.82 5.00 4.27
C THR A 54 10.88 4.45 5.23
N GLY A 55 11.43 3.26 4.96
CA GLY A 55 12.27 2.54 5.92
C GLY A 55 11.50 1.90 7.09
N LEU A 56 10.16 1.91 7.06
CA LEU A 56 9.33 1.26 8.07
C LEU A 56 9.32 -0.26 7.91
N LYS A 57 9.20 -0.97 9.04
CA LYS A 57 8.98 -2.42 9.02
C LYS A 57 7.66 -2.76 8.30
N ARG A 58 7.68 -3.83 7.48
CA ARG A 58 6.51 -4.33 6.73
C ARG A 58 5.27 -4.51 7.61
N ARG A 59 5.43 -5.02 8.83
CA ARG A 59 4.32 -5.22 9.79
C ARG A 59 3.58 -3.92 10.10
N THR A 60 4.28 -2.79 10.20
CA THR A 60 3.69 -1.47 10.46
C THR A 60 2.90 -1.00 9.25
N ILE A 61 3.47 -1.10 8.04
CA ILE A 61 2.80 -0.74 6.79
C ILE A 61 1.54 -1.59 6.57
N VAL A 62 1.60 -2.89 6.89
CA VAL A 62 0.44 -3.79 6.79
C VAL A 62 -0.70 -3.35 7.71
N LYS A 63 -0.39 -2.88 8.93
CA LYS A 63 -1.41 -2.39 9.86
C LYS A 63 -1.97 -1.02 9.45
N ALA A 64 -1.14 -0.17 8.85
CA ALA A 64 -1.51 1.19 8.46
C ALA A 64 -2.33 1.22 7.16
N VAL A 65 -1.98 0.41 6.16
CA VAL A 65 -2.65 0.37 4.85
C VAL A 65 -3.77 -0.66 4.88
N ARG A 66 -5.01 -0.16 4.85
CA ARG A 66 -6.26 -0.92 4.79
C ARG A 66 -6.83 -0.88 3.38
N THR A 67 -7.63 -1.90 3.05
CA THR A 67 -8.23 -2.03 1.72
C THR A 67 -9.69 -2.37 1.81
N HIS A 68 -10.49 -1.73 0.98
CA HIS A 68 -11.90 -2.03 0.76
C HIS A 68 -12.03 -2.59 -0.65
N ARG A 69 -12.49 -3.83 -0.74
CA ARG A 69 -12.68 -4.56 -1.99
C ARG A 69 -13.88 -4.00 -2.75
N SER A 70 -13.86 -4.13 -4.07
CA SER A 70 -14.99 -3.75 -4.90
C SER A 70 -16.14 -4.73 -4.75
N SER A 71 -17.36 -4.25 -5.05
CA SER A 71 -18.54 -5.07 -5.28
C SER A 71 -18.97 -4.97 -6.75
N PRO A 72 -19.80 -5.91 -7.25
CA PRO A 72 -20.37 -5.81 -8.59
C PRO A 72 -21.19 -4.54 -8.84
N ALA A 73 -21.66 -3.85 -7.80
CA ALA A 73 -22.45 -2.63 -7.93
C ALA A 73 -21.57 -1.37 -8.03
N THR A 74 -20.41 -1.33 -7.36
CA THR A 74 -19.59 -0.11 -7.27
C THR A 74 -18.30 -0.15 -8.07
N LEU A 75 -17.78 -1.36 -8.36
CA LEU A 75 -16.53 -1.60 -9.09
C LEU A 75 -15.34 -0.75 -8.62
N THR A 76 -15.35 -0.36 -7.35
CA THR A 76 -14.37 0.55 -6.76
C THR A 76 -13.53 -0.19 -5.73
N TYR A 77 -12.21 -0.24 -5.94
CA TYR A 77 -11.25 -0.76 -4.97
C TYR A 77 -10.52 0.40 -4.31
N THR A 78 -10.60 0.49 -2.98
CA THR A 78 -10.02 1.62 -2.24
C THR A 78 -8.90 1.15 -1.33
N MET A 79 -7.73 1.80 -1.47
CA MET A 79 -6.64 1.70 -0.50
C MET A 79 -6.66 2.92 0.40
N LYS A 80 -6.76 2.71 1.72
CA LYS A 80 -6.82 3.78 2.72
C LYS A 80 -5.68 3.62 3.72
N ALA A 81 -4.99 4.70 4.02
CA ALA A 81 -4.13 4.81 5.18
C ALA A 81 -4.53 6.04 6.01
N SER A 82 -4.34 5.94 7.31
CA SER A 82 -4.56 7.01 8.26
C SER A 82 -3.39 7.10 9.25
N GLY A 83 -3.26 8.24 9.90
CA GLY A 83 -2.22 8.50 10.89
C GLY A 83 -1.41 9.76 10.58
N GLY A 84 -0.80 10.31 11.62
CA GLY A 84 0.13 11.44 11.52
C GLY A 84 1.58 10.99 11.41
N ASP A 85 2.49 11.90 11.74
CA ASP A 85 3.94 11.63 11.69
C ASP A 85 4.33 10.48 12.63
N VAL A 86 5.01 9.51 12.04
CA VAL A 86 5.45 8.28 12.69
C VAL A 86 6.57 8.59 13.70
N ALA A 87 6.45 8.03 14.90
CA ALA A 87 7.46 8.21 15.93
C ALA A 87 8.81 7.61 15.52
N LEU A 88 9.91 8.28 15.89
CA LEU A 88 11.26 7.90 15.49
C LEU A 88 11.66 6.47 15.95
N LYS A 89 11.02 5.95 17.00
CA LYS A 89 11.22 4.59 17.51
C LYS A 89 10.99 3.49 16.47
N TYR A 90 10.14 3.72 15.46
CA TYR A 90 9.81 2.70 14.46
C TYR A 90 10.93 2.47 13.43
N PHE A 91 11.97 3.32 13.43
CA PHE A 91 13.06 3.31 12.45
C PHE A 91 14.36 2.72 13.00
N GLY A 92 14.23 1.76 13.93
CA GLY A 92 15.38 1.08 14.54
C GLY A 92 16.23 2.02 15.40
N ALA A 93 15.56 2.82 16.23
CA ALA A 93 16.19 3.80 17.10
C ALA A 93 17.22 3.16 18.06
N ARG A 94 18.43 3.71 18.09
CA ARG A 94 19.55 3.28 18.95
C ARG A 94 20.15 4.50 19.63
N GLU A 95 20.23 4.48 20.94
CA GLU A 95 20.81 5.59 21.69
C GLU A 95 22.34 5.56 21.62
N THR A 96 22.95 6.73 21.40
CA THR A 96 24.40 6.98 21.34
C THR A 96 24.74 8.17 22.23
N ALA A 97 26.03 8.39 22.53
CA ALA A 97 26.46 9.51 23.38
C ALA A 97 26.00 10.89 22.88
N ARG A 98 25.91 11.07 21.55
CA ARG A 98 25.50 12.33 20.91
C ARG A 98 23.98 12.47 20.74
N GLY A 99 23.23 11.38 20.88
CA GLY A 99 21.79 11.34 20.66
C GLY A 99 21.31 10.00 20.11
N VAL A 100 20.11 9.95 19.54
CA VAL A 100 19.53 8.71 19.00
C VAL A 100 19.81 8.58 17.51
N SER A 101 20.40 7.46 17.10
CA SER A 101 20.53 7.06 15.70
C SER A 101 19.25 6.36 15.24
N ALA A 102 18.68 6.79 14.12
CA ALA A 102 17.52 6.16 13.49
C ALA A 102 17.57 6.29 11.96
N ALA A 103 16.80 5.49 11.24
CA ALA A 103 16.83 5.43 9.77
C ALA A 103 15.49 5.75 9.08
N PRO A 104 14.91 6.95 9.26
CA PRO A 104 13.77 7.37 8.45
C PRO A 104 14.16 7.47 6.97
N PHE A 105 13.22 7.13 6.09
CA PHE A 105 13.45 7.03 4.64
C PHE A 105 14.59 6.08 4.25
N GLY A 106 14.91 5.12 5.12
CA GLY A 106 16.04 4.19 4.94
C GLY A 106 17.43 4.81 5.16
N GLN A 107 17.51 6.10 5.50
CA GLN A 107 18.79 6.80 5.69
C GLN A 107 19.11 6.97 7.16
N ARG A 108 20.12 6.24 7.64
CA ARG A 108 20.54 6.28 9.05
C ARG A 108 21.25 7.60 9.36
N ARG A 109 20.74 8.32 10.35
CA ARG A 109 21.32 9.57 10.85
C ARG A 109 21.19 9.65 12.37
N VAL A 110 22.02 10.48 13.00
CA VAL A 110 21.95 10.77 14.44
C VAL A 110 21.09 12.02 14.63
N PHE A 111 20.12 11.92 15.52
CA PHE A 111 19.29 13.04 15.96
C PHE A 111 19.93 13.59 17.24
N PRO A 112 20.64 14.73 17.18
CA PRO A 112 21.38 15.24 18.33
C PRO A 112 20.42 15.67 19.45
N HIS A 113 20.91 15.67 20.69
CA HIS A 113 20.15 16.08 21.89
C HIS A 113 18.85 15.28 22.12
N THR A 114 18.78 14.06 21.58
CA THR A 114 17.67 13.14 21.80
C THR A 114 18.08 11.96 22.66
N PHE A 115 17.11 11.36 23.36
CA PHE A 115 17.36 10.24 24.27
C PHE A 115 16.21 9.23 24.29
N ILE A 116 16.50 8.02 24.75
CA ILE A 116 15.51 6.93 24.98
C ILE A 116 15.52 6.52 26.45
N LYS A 117 16.72 6.49 27.05
CA LYS A 117 16.97 6.11 28.44
C LYS A 117 17.28 7.35 29.29
N GLY A 118 17.25 7.19 30.61
CA GLY A 118 17.76 8.17 31.57
C GLY A 118 19.20 7.88 31.98
N GLY A 119 19.74 8.67 32.90
CA GLY A 119 21.09 8.51 33.46
C GLY A 119 22.22 8.97 32.54
N THR A 120 23.45 8.78 33.01
CA THR A 120 24.69 9.22 32.33
C THR A 120 25.31 8.08 31.54
N PHE A 121 25.96 8.36 30.41
CA PHE A 121 26.74 7.34 29.69
C PHE A 121 27.97 6.92 30.52
N PRO A 122 28.35 5.63 30.53
CA PRO A 122 27.73 4.49 29.84
C PRO A 122 26.52 3.86 30.56
N ASN A 123 26.30 4.19 31.84
CA ASN A 123 25.31 3.58 32.73
C ASN A 123 23.87 4.12 32.52
N ARG A 124 23.32 3.91 31.33
CA ARG A 124 21.97 4.37 30.95
C ARG A 124 20.86 3.44 31.45
N VAL A 125 19.85 3.99 32.09
CA VAL A 125 18.72 3.25 32.70
C VAL A 125 17.42 3.41 31.92
N GLY A 126 16.66 2.32 31.78
CA GLY A 126 15.34 2.37 31.14
C GLY A 126 14.35 3.20 31.95
N ILE A 127 13.70 4.18 31.33
CA ILE A 127 12.75 5.10 31.98
C ILE A 127 11.27 4.73 31.74
N GLY A 128 10.98 3.50 31.29
CA GLY A 128 9.60 3.04 31.08
C GLY A 128 8.83 3.71 29.92
N MET A 129 9.45 4.60 29.13
CA MET A 129 8.77 5.39 28.09
C MET A 129 8.51 4.63 26.76
N GLY A 130 8.39 3.30 26.80
CA GLY A 130 8.01 2.48 25.63
C GLY A 130 8.97 2.57 24.43
N GLY A 131 10.24 2.86 24.69
CA GLY A 131 11.30 2.98 23.67
C GLY A 131 11.12 4.18 22.74
N HIS A 132 10.28 5.16 23.11
CA HIS A 132 10.14 6.39 22.35
C HIS A 132 11.40 7.25 22.46
N VAL A 133 11.64 8.04 21.42
CA VAL A 133 12.72 9.03 21.38
C VAL A 133 12.16 10.36 21.84
N PHE A 134 12.85 11.02 22.75
CA PHE A 134 12.48 12.32 23.28
C PHE A 134 13.60 13.32 23.06
N ALA A 135 13.24 14.60 22.99
CA ALA A 135 14.17 15.72 23.10
C ALA A 135 13.63 16.68 24.16
N ARG A 136 14.52 17.43 24.81
CA ARG A 136 14.11 18.52 25.68
C ARG A 136 13.80 19.75 24.82
N THR A 137 12.64 20.36 24.99
CA THR A 137 12.16 21.49 24.18
C THR A 137 12.15 22.83 24.92
N GLY A 138 12.48 22.85 26.22
CA GLY A 138 12.52 24.10 26.99
C GLY A 138 13.25 24.01 28.34
N GLY A 139 13.17 25.10 29.12
CA GLY A 139 13.84 25.24 30.41
C GLY A 139 13.05 24.75 31.63
N SER A 140 11.75 24.43 31.48
CA SER A 140 10.92 23.97 32.60
C SER A 140 11.38 22.62 33.16
N LYS A 141 10.73 22.15 34.23
CA LYS A 141 11.14 20.94 34.97
C LYS A 141 11.09 19.66 34.10
N PHE A 142 10.13 19.54 33.18
CA PHE A 142 9.98 18.37 32.28
C PHE A 142 9.46 18.66 30.85
N PRO A 143 10.03 19.61 30.09
CA PRO A 143 9.62 19.91 28.72
C PRO A 143 10.26 18.90 27.78
N ILE A 144 9.72 17.69 27.73
CA ILE A 144 10.19 16.62 26.86
C ILE A 144 9.12 16.29 25.82
N GLU A 145 9.53 16.20 24.56
CA GLU A 145 8.61 15.92 23.45
C GLU A 145 9.02 14.69 22.67
N LYS A 146 8.02 13.91 22.26
CA LYS A 146 8.20 12.72 21.43
C LYS A 146 8.67 13.14 20.05
N GLN A 147 9.89 12.73 19.73
CA GLN A 147 10.48 13.01 18.44
C GLN A 147 9.83 12.18 17.33
N LYS A 148 9.54 12.88 16.25
CA LYS A 148 8.89 12.37 15.06
C LYS A 148 9.91 12.18 13.94
N SER A 149 9.50 11.56 12.86
CA SER A 149 10.40 11.12 11.79
C SER A 149 10.31 11.95 10.51
N GLY A 150 9.27 12.77 10.37
CA GLY A 150 8.86 13.38 9.11
C GLY A 150 8.13 12.42 8.17
N VAL A 151 8.06 11.12 8.50
CA VAL A 151 7.40 10.12 7.65
C VAL A 151 5.91 10.11 7.96
N ILE A 152 5.11 10.52 6.97
CA ILE A 152 3.64 10.51 7.04
C ILE A 152 3.13 9.49 6.02
N ILE A 153 2.72 8.31 6.48
CA ILE A 153 2.38 7.16 5.60
C ILE A 153 1.36 7.54 4.50
N PRO A 154 0.24 8.24 4.78
CA PRO A 154 -0.70 8.64 3.74
C PRO A 154 -0.09 9.57 2.68
N ALA A 155 0.79 10.49 3.07
CA ALA A 155 1.47 11.39 2.14
C ALA A 155 2.47 10.63 1.25
N GLU A 156 3.17 9.64 1.83
CA GLU A 156 4.11 8.79 1.10
C GLU A 156 3.41 7.82 0.14
N MET A 157 2.15 7.45 0.39
CA MET A 157 1.37 6.59 -0.51
C MET A 157 1.11 7.20 -1.88
N VAL A 158 1.01 8.53 -1.95
CA VAL A 158 0.65 9.28 -3.15
C VAL A 158 1.86 9.98 -3.78
N LYS A 159 3.07 9.64 -3.34
CA LYS A 159 4.33 10.26 -3.83
C LYS A 159 5.37 9.20 -4.21
N GLY A 160 6.26 9.61 -5.10
CA GLY A 160 7.46 8.86 -5.48
C GLY A 160 7.18 7.43 -5.94
N ALA A 161 8.08 6.52 -5.56
CA ALA A 161 8.06 5.12 -6.00
C ALA A 161 6.78 4.36 -5.62
N THR A 162 6.07 4.78 -4.56
CA THR A 162 4.82 4.12 -4.17
C THR A 162 3.68 4.46 -5.13
N ALA A 163 3.52 5.74 -5.50
CA ALA A 163 2.50 6.17 -6.44
C ALA A 163 2.75 5.58 -7.84
N GLU A 164 4.01 5.55 -8.27
CA GLU A 164 4.42 4.92 -9.53
C GLU A 164 4.15 3.41 -9.50
N ALA A 165 4.47 2.72 -8.41
CA ALA A 165 4.19 1.29 -8.28
C ALA A 165 2.69 0.97 -8.36
N PHE A 166 1.83 1.85 -7.84
CA PHE A 166 0.38 1.72 -7.97
C PHE A 166 -0.06 1.90 -9.43
N THR A 167 0.26 3.06 -10.02
CA THR A 167 -0.19 3.43 -11.38
C THR A 167 0.32 2.45 -12.43
N SER A 168 1.60 2.09 -12.40
CA SER A 168 2.19 1.09 -13.32
C SER A 168 1.57 -0.30 -13.15
N THR A 169 1.25 -0.73 -11.93
CA THR A 169 0.60 -2.02 -11.70
C THR A 169 -0.82 -2.03 -12.23
N VAL A 170 -1.59 -0.96 -11.98
CA VAL A 170 -2.97 -0.85 -12.46
C VAL A 170 -3.00 -0.79 -13.98
N ALA A 171 -2.21 0.08 -14.60
CA ALA A 171 -2.14 0.24 -16.05
C ALA A 171 -1.80 -1.07 -16.78
N ARG A 172 -0.89 -1.87 -16.19
CA ARG A 172 -0.50 -3.16 -16.77
C ARG A 172 -1.52 -4.28 -16.50
N VAL A 173 -2.03 -4.38 -15.28
CA VAL A 173 -2.78 -5.56 -14.83
C VAL A 173 -4.27 -5.44 -15.14
N LEU A 174 -4.86 -4.25 -15.03
CA LEU A 174 -6.30 -4.09 -15.18
C LEU A 174 -6.80 -4.51 -16.57
N PRO A 175 -6.20 -4.04 -17.70
CA PRO A 175 -6.67 -4.44 -19.02
C PRO A 175 -6.54 -5.95 -19.24
N GLN A 176 -5.41 -6.53 -18.82
CA GLN A 176 -5.16 -7.98 -18.93
C GLN A 176 -6.21 -8.79 -18.15
N ARG A 177 -6.63 -8.31 -16.97
CA ARG A 177 -7.63 -9.00 -16.14
C ARG A 177 -9.04 -8.85 -16.68
N VAL A 178 -9.39 -7.68 -17.20
CA VAL A 178 -10.69 -7.48 -17.86
C VAL A 178 -10.79 -8.39 -19.08
N MET A 179 -9.78 -8.40 -19.96
CA MET A 179 -9.76 -9.28 -21.14
C MET A 179 -9.84 -10.75 -20.77
N HIS A 180 -9.12 -11.17 -19.73
CA HIS A 180 -9.18 -12.56 -19.25
C HIS A 180 -10.60 -12.95 -18.78
N GLU A 181 -11.27 -12.09 -18.04
CA GLU A 181 -12.62 -12.38 -17.55
C GLU A 181 -13.68 -12.30 -18.67
N VAL A 182 -13.53 -11.39 -19.64
CA VAL A 182 -14.37 -11.31 -20.84
C VAL A 182 -14.22 -12.56 -21.70
N ALA A 183 -12.98 -12.99 -21.97
CA ALA A 183 -12.72 -14.21 -22.72
C ALA A 183 -13.32 -15.43 -22.02
N ARG A 184 -13.22 -15.52 -20.69
CA ARG A 184 -13.83 -16.59 -19.91
C ARG A 184 -15.35 -16.56 -19.96
N LEU A 185 -15.95 -15.37 -19.91
CA LEU A 185 -17.40 -15.19 -19.93
C LEU A 185 -18.01 -15.53 -21.30
N THR A 186 -17.32 -15.16 -22.38
CA THR A 186 -17.76 -15.38 -23.77
C THR A 186 -17.35 -16.75 -24.33
N GLY A 187 -16.68 -17.60 -23.54
CA GLY A 187 -16.18 -18.90 -24.00
C GLY A 187 -15.08 -18.79 -25.07
N GLY A 188 -14.31 -17.70 -25.05
CA GLY A 188 -13.20 -17.43 -25.98
C GLY A 188 -13.64 -16.85 -27.33
N VAL A 189 -14.92 -16.56 -27.52
CA VAL A 189 -15.44 -15.99 -28.78
C VAL A 189 -14.96 -14.55 -28.99
N MET A 190 -14.81 -13.79 -27.91
CA MET A 190 -14.22 -12.44 -27.91
C MET A 190 -12.87 -12.48 -27.22
N THR A 191 -11.82 -12.70 -28.02
CA THR A 191 -10.41 -12.61 -27.62
C THR A 191 -9.68 -11.61 -28.49
#